data_AF-A6HJP0-F1
#
_entry.id   AF-A6HJP0-F1
#
_cell.length_a   1.000
_cell.length_b   1.000
_cell.length_c   1.000
_cell.angle_alpha   90.00
_cell.angle_beta   90.00
_cell.angle_gamma   90.00
#
_symmetry.space_group_name_H-M   'P 1'
#
loop_
_entity.id
_entity.type
_entity.pdbx_description
1 polymer ?
#
loop_
_entity_poly.entity_id
_entity_poly.type
_entity_poly.pdbx_seq_one_letter_code
_entity_poly.pdbx_strand_id
1 'polypeptide(L)'
;MAGPGHKLPSWYPCRSELGSEYPILSPGYRYVILDIPLLFETKKLLKYMKHTVVVYCDRDTQLARLMKRNNLNREDAEARINSQLPLKDKARMANHVLDNSGEWSLTRRQVILLHAKLERSMEYLPLRLGFLTGLAGIASLLYLLTRYLLPSPQLGNPGSKP
;
A
#
# COMPACT_ATOMS: atom_id res chain seq x y z
N MET A 1 17.31 -0.23 0.18
CA MET A 1 18.25 0.08 -0.90
C MET A 1 17.46 0.13 -2.21
N ALA A 2 17.38 1.29 -2.85
CA ALA A 2 16.79 1.42 -4.19
C ALA A 2 17.89 1.13 -5.22
N GLY A 3 17.65 0.17 -6.13
CA GLY A 3 18.60 -0.23 -7.16
C GLY A 3 18.69 0.78 -8.32
N PRO A 4 19.81 0.82 -9.07
CA PRO A 4 20.10 1.89 -10.03
C PRO A 4 19.46 1.61 -11.41
N GLY A 5 18.88 2.65 -12.02
CA GLY A 5 18.44 2.63 -13.43
C GLY A 5 17.05 3.21 -13.68
N HIS A 6 16.82 4.49 -13.36
CA HIS A 6 15.55 5.17 -13.59
C HIS A 6 15.33 5.54 -15.07
N LYS A 7 14.25 5.03 -15.67
CA LYS A 7 13.28 5.81 -16.45
C LYS A 7 11.88 5.20 -16.29
N LEU A 8 10.90 5.98 -15.82
CA LEU A 8 9.48 5.62 -15.93
C LEU A 8 8.76 6.64 -16.85
N PRO A 9 8.46 6.24 -18.10
CA PRO A 9 7.77 7.05 -19.11
C PRO A 9 6.22 7.03 -19.14
N SER A 10 5.75 7.75 -20.17
CA SER A 10 4.43 8.13 -20.67
C SER A 10 3.30 7.08 -20.55
N TRP A 11 2.28 7.40 -19.74
CA TRP A 11 0.95 6.74 -19.65
C TRP A 11 0.84 5.25 -19.23
N TYR A 12 1.92 4.58 -18.77
CA TYR A 12 2.00 3.12 -18.52
C TYR A 12 0.71 2.34 -18.23
N PRO A 13 0.39 1.34 -19.08
CA PRO A 13 0.72 -0.06 -18.72
C PRO A 13 1.14 -0.98 -19.90
N CYS A 14 1.88 -2.07 -19.62
CA CYS A 14 1.61 -3.46 -20.07
C CYS A 14 2.74 -4.40 -19.57
N ARG A 15 2.45 -5.31 -18.62
CA ARG A 15 3.41 -6.37 -18.21
C ARG A 15 3.45 -7.51 -19.23
N SER A 16 3.25 -7.30 -20.53
CA SER A 16 2.77 -8.35 -21.46
C SER A 16 1.82 -9.34 -20.74
N GLU A 17 0.82 -8.73 -20.12
CA GLU A 17 -0.40 -9.34 -19.59
C GLU A 17 -0.25 -10.29 -18.41
N LEU A 18 -0.40 -9.73 -17.20
CA LEU A 18 -1.05 -10.36 -16.04
C LEU A 18 -0.73 -11.86 -15.77
N GLY A 19 0.43 -12.37 -16.15
CA GLY A 19 0.70 -13.82 -16.10
C GLY A 19 0.79 -14.32 -14.66
N SER A 20 -0.14 -15.08 -14.10
CA SER A 20 -1.47 -15.47 -14.56
C SER A 20 -2.45 -15.20 -13.41
N GLU A 21 -3.51 -14.46 -13.68
CA GLU A 21 -4.68 -14.24 -12.83
C GLU A 21 -4.55 -13.30 -11.60
N TYR A 22 -3.58 -13.40 -10.67
CA TYR A 22 -3.36 -12.36 -9.61
C TYR A 22 -1.93 -12.37 -9.00
N PRO A 23 -0.93 -11.69 -9.63
CA PRO A 23 0.47 -11.66 -9.18
C PRO A 23 0.76 -10.52 -8.19
N ILE A 24 -0.07 -10.35 -7.15
CA ILE A 24 -0.18 -9.12 -6.33
C ILE A 24 1.13 -8.75 -5.58
N LEU A 25 2.11 -9.65 -5.49
CA LEU A 25 3.36 -9.42 -4.77
C LEU A 25 4.57 -9.71 -5.65
N SER A 26 4.73 -8.95 -6.74
CA SER A 26 6.03 -8.90 -7.42
C SER A 26 7.02 -8.16 -6.52
N PRO A 27 8.17 -8.76 -6.17
CA PRO A 27 9.13 -8.10 -5.29
C PRO A 27 9.67 -6.83 -5.97
N GLY A 28 9.35 -5.66 -5.42
CA GLY A 28 9.86 -4.38 -5.91
C GLY A 28 8.93 -3.18 -5.71
N TYR A 29 7.61 -3.38 -5.69
CA TYR A 29 6.65 -2.30 -5.46
C TYR A 29 6.42 -2.07 -3.95
N ARG A 30 6.48 -0.81 -3.51
CA ARG A 30 6.28 -0.46 -2.08
C ARG A 30 4.82 -0.43 -1.67
N TYR A 31 3.92 -0.15 -2.60
CA TYR A 31 2.47 -0.12 -2.37
C TYR A 31 1.73 -0.38 -3.69
N VAL A 32 0.43 -0.68 -3.58
CA VAL A 32 -0.50 -0.89 -4.69
C VAL A 32 -1.66 0.11 -4.55
N ILE A 33 -2.16 0.60 -5.67
CA ILE A 33 -3.34 1.48 -5.72
C ILE A 33 -4.53 0.64 -6.19
N LEU A 34 -5.62 0.69 -5.44
CA LEU A 34 -6.89 0.06 -5.80
C LEU A 34 -7.92 1.15 -6.08
N ASP A 35 -8.42 1.21 -7.32
CA ASP A 35 -9.49 2.14 -7.69
C ASP A 35 -10.86 1.49 -7.43
N ILE A 36 -11.56 1.96 -6.39
CA ILE A 36 -12.80 1.35 -5.90
C ILE A 36 -13.87 2.45 -5.77
N PRO A 37 -14.81 2.57 -6.73
CA PRO A 37 -15.80 3.66 -6.76
C PRO A 37 -16.72 3.76 -5.53
N LEU A 38 -17.09 2.62 -4.94
CA LEU A 38 -18.04 2.50 -3.82
C LEU A 38 -17.37 2.09 -2.49
N LEU A 39 -16.10 2.47 -2.32
CA LEU A 39 -15.30 2.08 -1.17
C LEU A 39 -15.91 2.54 0.16
N PHE A 40 -16.37 3.79 0.22
CA PHE A 40 -16.87 4.41 1.46
C PHE A 40 -18.33 4.05 1.75
N GLU A 41 -19.10 3.76 0.72
CA GLU A 41 -20.51 3.34 0.80
C GLU A 41 -20.61 1.94 1.41
N THR A 42 -19.82 1.00 0.89
CA THR A 42 -19.89 -0.39 1.34
C THR A 42 -19.15 -0.62 2.65
N LYS A 43 -18.11 0.16 2.95
CA LYS A 43 -17.24 0.07 4.14
C LYS A 43 -16.53 -1.28 4.36
N LYS A 44 -16.89 -2.34 3.61
CA LYS A 44 -16.37 -3.71 3.76
C LYS A 44 -14.87 -3.80 3.57
N LEU A 45 -14.34 -3.04 2.61
CA LEU A 45 -12.92 -3.07 2.25
C LEU A 45 -12.07 -2.03 2.99
N LEU A 46 -12.69 -1.03 3.65
CA LEU A 46 -11.96 0.05 4.35
C LEU A 46 -10.98 -0.50 5.38
N LYS A 47 -11.35 -1.55 6.11
CA LYS A 47 -10.50 -2.19 7.13
C LYS A 47 -9.22 -2.83 6.57
N TYR A 48 -9.17 -3.12 5.27
CA TYR A 48 -8.00 -3.66 4.61
C TYR A 48 -7.14 -2.57 3.95
N MET A 49 -7.64 -1.33 3.88
CA MET A 49 -6.93 -0.21 3.27
C MET A 49 -6.12 0.53 4.33
N LYS A 50 -4.79 0.55 4.15
CA LYS A 50 -3.90 1.32 5.03
C LYS A 50 -4.01 2.82 4.81
N HIS A 51 -4.16 3.21 3.55
CA HIS A 51 -4.38 4.59 3.14
C HIS A 51 -5.56 4.63 2.19
N THR A 52 -6.46 5.56 2.43
CA THR A 52 -7.57 5.88 1.56
C THR A 52 -7.37 7.28 1.00
N VAL A 53 -7.60 7.42 -0.31
CA VAL A 53 -7.42 8.68 -1.04
C VAL A 53 -8.73 9.02 -1.72
N VAL A 54 -9.22 10.23 -1.50
CA VAL A 54 -10.38 10.76 -2.22
C VAL A 54 -9.93 11.87 -3.15
N VAL A 55 -10.31 11.77 -4.42
CA VAL A 55 -10.14 12.86 -5.38
C VAL A 55 -11.39 13.74 -5.31
N TYR A 56 -11.22 14.95 -4.81
CA TYR A 56 -12.27 15.94 -4.63
C TYR A 56 -12.38 16.84 -5.87
N CYS A 57 -13.60 17.27 -6.20
CA CYS A 57 -13.84 18.43 -7.05
C CYS A 57 -15.10 19.15 -6.58
N ASP A 58 -15.21 20.44 -6.88
CA ASP A 58 -16.44 21.20 -6.65
C ASP A 58 -17.61 20.61 -7.45
N ARG A 59 -18.83 20.88 -6.99
CA ARG A 59 -20.05 20.23 -7.51
C ARG A 59 -20.33 20.62 -8.96
N ASP A 60 -20.05 21.86 -9.35
CA ASP A 60 -20.32 22.35 -10.70
C ASP A 60 -19.34 21.74 -11.70
N THR A 61 -18.05 21.67 -11.34
CA THR A 61 -17.01 20.97 -12.09
C THR A 61 -17.32 19.47 -12.20
N GLN A 62 -17.76 18.83 -11.11
CA GLN A 62 -18.15 17.42 -11.12
C GLN A 62 -19.28 17.17 -12.12
N LEU A 63 -20.33 17.99 -12.06
CA LEU A 63 -21.50 17.89 -12.93
C LEU A 63 -21.11 18.12 -14.39
N ALA A 64 -20.40 19.21 -14.68
CA ALA A 64 -19.97 19.55 -16.04
C ALA A 64 -19.08 18.45 -16.66
N ARG A 65 -18.13 17.90 -15.88
CA ARG A 65 -17.27 16.80 -16.35
C ARG A 65 -18.05 15.50 -16.56
N LEU A 66 -19.00 15.19 -15.69
CA LEU A 66 -19.83 13.99 -15.82
C LEU A 66 -20.73 14.07 -17.06
N MET A 67 -21.41 15.20 -17.26
CA MET A 67 -22.23 15.46 -18.45
C MET A 67 -21.39 15.34 -19.72
N LYS A 68 -20.23 16.00 -19.77
CA LYS A 68 -19.34 15.97 -20.93
C LYS A 68 -18.78 14.57 -21.23
N ARG A 69 -18.41 13.81 -20.20
CA ARG A 69 -17.81 12.47 -20.38
C ARG A 69 -18.84 11.42 -20.79
N ASN A 70 -20.04 11.49 -20.23
CA ASN A 70 -21.06 10.45 -20.38
C ASN A 70 -22.21 10.87 -21.33
N ASN A 71 -22.12 12.07 -21.93
CA ASN A 71 -23.14 12.67 -22.79
C ASN A 71 -24.54 12.67 -22.15
N LEU A 72 -24.61 13.08 -20.88
CA LEU A 72 -25.84 13.12 -20.09
C LEU A 72 -26.46 14.52 -20.08
N ASN A 73 -27.78 14.59 -19.98
CA ASN A 73 -28.46 15.83 -19.59
C ASN A 73 -28.16 16.15 -18.12
N ARG A 74 -28.61 17.33 -17.67
CA ARG A 74 -28.30 17.82 -16.33
C ARG A 74 -28.97 16.98 -15.25
N GLU A 75 -30.23 16.65 -15.45
CA GLU A 75 -31.08 15.92 -14.52
C GLU A 75 -30.54 14.51 -14.24
N ASP A 76 -30.16 13.78 -15.28
CA ASP A 76 -29.57 12.43 -15.19
C ASP A 76 -28.21 12.46 -14.49
N ALA A 77 -27.40 13.47 -14.79
CA ALA A 77 -26.10 13.66 -14.15
C ALA A 77 -26.25 13.99 -12.65
N GLU A 78 -27.20 14.86 -12.29
CA GLU A 78 -27.51 15.18 -10.90
C GLU A 78 -28.07 13.96 -10.15
N ALA A 79 -29.01 13.23 -10.74
CA ALA A 79 -29.55 11.99 -10.17
C ALA A 79 -28.43 10.97 -9.89
N ARG A 80 -27.47 10.85 -10.82
CA ARG A 80 -26.32 9.94 -10.67
C ARG A 80 -25.31 10.40 -9.63
N ILE A 81 -25.11 11.70 -9.46
CA ILE A 81 -24.27 12.25 -8.37
C ILE A 81 -24.96 12.01 -7.02
N ASN A 82 -26.27 12.23 -6.96
CA ASN A 82 -27.06 12.11 -5.74
C ASN A 82 -27.32 10.66 -5.29
N SER A 83 -27.18 9.67 -6.19
CA SER A 83 -27.30 8.25 -5.83
C SER A 83 -26.09 7.70 -5.07
N GLN A 84 -25.00 8.46 -4.98
CA GLN A 84 -23.80 8.10 -4.23
C GLN A 84 -23.66 8.96 -2.97
N LEU A 85 -22.78 8.53 -2.06
CA LEU A 85 -22.45 9.32 -0.88
C LEU A 85 -21.82 10.67 -1.31
N PRO A 86 -22.22 11.80 -0.70
CA PRO A 86 -21.66 13.11 -1.03
C PRO A 86 -20.13 13.13 -0.96
N LEU A 87 -19.50 13.79 -1.93
CA LEU A 87 -18.04 13.81 -2.04
C LEU A 87 -17.37 14.46 -0.81
N LYS A 88 -18.05 15.42 -0.17
CA LYS A 88 -17.62 16.04 1.09
C LYS A 88 -17.55 15.02 2.23
N ASP A 89 -18.49 14.09 2.30
CA ASP A 89 -18.51 13.06 3.34
C ASP A 89 -17.44 12.01 3.09
N LYS A 90 -17.23 11.60 1.82
CA LYS A 90 -16.09 10.76 1.43
C LYS A 90 -14.76 11.41 1.83
N ALA A 91 -14.59 12.70 1.57
CA ALA A 91 -13.39 13.45 1.91
C ALA A 91 -13.13 13.48 3.44
N ARG A 92 -14.18 13.56 4.27
CA ARG A 92 -14.07 13.49 5.74
C ARG A 92 -13.63 12.11 6.24
N MET A 93 -13.99 11.05 5.53
CA MET A 93 -13.65 9.66 5.89
C MET A 93 -12.26 9.23 5.39
N ALA A 94 -11.67 9.97 4.45
CA ALA A 94 -10.42 9.60 3.80
C ALA A 94 -9.18 10.00 4.60
N ASN A 95 -8.09 9.25 4.45
CA ASN A 95 -6.80 9.62 5.04
C ASN A 95 -6.15 10.78 4.28
N HIS A 96 -6.36 10.84 2.96
CA HIS A 96 -5.81 11.89 2.11
C HIS A 96 -6.88 12.36 1.12
N VAL A 97 -6.89 13.66 0.84
CA VAL A 97 -7.80 14.29 -0.12
C VAL A 97 -6.95 15.02 -1.16
N LEU A 98 -7.24 14.80 -2.44
CA LEU A 98 -6.58 15.47 -3.56
C LEU A 98 -7.60 16.34 -4.28
N ASP A 99 -7.37 17.65 -4.33
CA ASP A 99 -8.25 18.58 -5.02
C ASP A 99 -7.96 18.63 -6.53
N ASN A 100 -8.99 18.35 -7.31
CA ASN A 100 -9.03 18.35 -8.78
C ASN A 100 -10.04 19.36 -9.33
N SER A 101 -10.45 20.34 -8.52
CA SER A 101 -11.30 21.47 -8.94
C SER A 101 -10.53 22.45 -9.84
N GLY A 102 -9.23 22.64 -9.56
CA GLY A 102 -8.38 23.60 -10.24
C GLY A 102 -7.62 23.06 -11.45
N GLU A 103 -6.46 23.66 -11.71
CA GLU A 103 -5.59 23.31 -12.83
C GLU A 103 -4.92 21.94 -12.63
N TRP A 104 -4.73 21.20 -13.72
CA TRP A 104 -4.09 19.88 -13.71
C TRP A 104 -2.70 19.88 -13.08
N SER A 105 -1.93 20.96 -13.25
CA SER A 105 -0.60 21.11 -12.67
C SER A 105 -0.62 21.08 -11.13
N LEU A 106 -1.65 21.68 -10.51
CA LEU A 106 -1.84 21.69 -9.05
C LEU A 106 -2.18 20.29 -8.54
N THR A 107 -3.10 19.59 -9.19
CA THR A 107 -3.46 18.21 -8.84
C THR A 107 -2.26 17.28 -9.00
N ARG A 108 -1.48 17.44 -10.07
CA ARG A 108 -0.23 16.68 -10.27
C ARG A 108 0.77 16.91 -9.14
N ARG A 109 0.94 18.16 -8.70
CA ARG A 109 1.82 18.48 -7.57
C ARG A 109 1.35 17.80 -6.28
N GLN A 110 0.05 17.81 -6.00
CA GLN A 110 -0.51 17.12 -4.83
C GLN A 110 -0.25 15.60 -4.88
N VAL A 111 -0.42 14.97 -6.06
CA VAL A 111 -0.14 13.54 -6.26
C VAL A 111 1.33 13.22 -6.00
N ILE A 112 2.27 14.04 -6.51
CA ILE A 112 3.70 13.84 -6.30
C ILE A 112 4.07 13.94 -4.81
N LEU A 113 3.51 14.92 -4.11
CA LEU A 113 3.73 15.08 -2.67
C LEU A 113 3.17 13.90 -1.87
N LEU A 114 1.98 13.44 -2.22
CA LEU A 114 1.39 12.26 -1.60
C LEU A 114 2.23 11.01 -1.88
N HIS A 115 2.67 10.81 -3.12
CA HIS A 115 3.56 9.70 -3.49
C HIS A 115 4.84 9.70 -2.65
N ALA A 116 5.51 10.84 -2.53
CA ALA A 116 6.72 10.97 -1.71
C ALA A 116 6.46 10.67 -0.23
N LYS A 117 5.29 11.06 0.30
CA LYS A 117 4.86 10.76 1.67
C LYS A 117 4.65 9.25 1.87
N LEU A 118 3.98 8.58 0.92
CA LEU A 118 3.72 7.15 0.98
C LEU A 118 4.99 6.31 0.77
N GLU A 119 5.92 6.76 -0.07
CA GLU A 119 7.20 6.07 -0.30
C GLU A 119 8.09 6.07 0.95
N ARG A 120 8.05 7.14 1.75
CA ARG A 120 8.85 7.26 2.97
C ARG A 120 8.31 6.46 4.15
N SER A 121 7.07 5.97 4.11
CA SER A 121 6.50 5.23 5.24
C SER A 121 7.14 3.84 5.35
N MET A 122 8.27 3.77 6.05
CA MET A 122 8.98 2.54 6.40
C MET A 122 8.30 1.76 7.56
N GLU A 123 6.98 1.81 7.63
CA GLU A 123 6.22 1.27 8.76
C GLU A 123 6.29 -0.28 8.88
N TYR A 124 6.89 -0.96 7.91
CA TYR A 124 7.16 -2.40 7.93
C TYR A 124 8.54 -2.77 8.50
N LEU A 125 9.43 -1.81 8.73
CA LEU A 125 10.74 -2.08 9.35
C LEU A 125 10.65 -2.67 10.77
N PRO A 126 9.82 -2.14 11.70
CA PRO A 126 9.73 -2.71 13.04
C PRO A 126 9.21 -4.14 13.04
N LEU A 127 8.30 -4.49 12.11
CA LEU A 127 7.79 -5.86 11.98
C LEU A 127 8.89 -6.84 11.54
N ARG A 128 9.76 -6.43 10.61
CA ARG A 128 10.92 -7.23 10.18
C ARG A 128 11.98 -7.35 11.28
N LEU A 129 12.25 -6.25 11.97
CA LEU A 129 13.24 -6.23 13.05
C LEU A 129 12.77 -7.08 14.24
N GLY A 130 11.48 -7.01 14.59
CA GLY A 130 10.87 -7.84 15.64
C GLY A 130 10.92 -9.33 15.34
N PHE A 131 10.77 -9.71 14.07
CA PHE A 131 10.92 -11.11 13.66
C PHE A 131 12.37 -11.60 13.82
N LEU A 132 13.34 -10.78 13.41
CA LEU A 132 14.77 -11.07 13.58
C LEU A 132 15.19 -11.20 15.05
N THR A 133 14.73 -10.28 15.90
CA THR A 133 15.03 -10.34 17.34
C THR A 133 14.36 -11.53 18.01
N GLY A 134 13.13 -11.88 17.60
CA GLY A 134 12.44 -13.08 18.06
C GLY A 134 13.20 -14.36 17.72
N LEU A 135 13.66 -14.50 16.47
CA LEU A 135 14.48 -15.65 16.05
C LEU A 135 15.80 -15.73 16.81
N ALA A 136 16.49 -14.61 16.99
CA ALA A 136 17.74 -14.55 17.75
C ALA A 136 17.52 -14.96 19.22
N GLY A 137 16.42 -14.52 19.84
CA GLY A 137 16.02 -14.92 21.19
C GLY A 137 15.78 -16.42 21.31
N ILE A 138 15.03 -17.02 20.36
CA ILE A 138 14.77 -18.46 20.32
C ILE A 138 16.08 -19.24 20.14
N ALA A 139 16.93 -18.81 19.21
CA ALA A 139 18.24 -19.44 18.98
C ALA A 139 19.14 -19.37 20.22
N SER A 140 19.16 -18.22 20.91
CA SER A 140 19.90 -18.05 22.16
C SER A 140 19.36 -18.96 23.27
N LEU A 141 18.03 -19.12 23.38
CA LEU A 141 17.42 -20.00 24.36
C LEU A 141 17.74 -21.48 24.09
N LEU A 142 17.68 -21.91 22.83
CA LEU A 142 18.05 -23.27 22.42
C LEU A 142 19.53 -23.57 22.68
N TYR A 143 20.42 -22.60 22.45
CA TYR A 143 21.84 -22.70 22.79
C TYR A 143 22.05 -22.87 24.30
N LEU A 144 21.34 -22.11 25.13
CA LEU A 144 21.43 -22.24 26.58
C LEU A 144 20.87 -23.58 27.07
N LEU A 145 19.74 -24.03 26.51
CA LEU A 145 19.13 -25.33 26.84
C LEU A 145 20.03 -26.50 26.46
N THR A 146 20.64 -26.48 25.27
CA THR A 146 21.58 -27.53 24.85
C THR A 146 22.81 -27.55 25.77
N ARG A 147 23.33 -26.39 26.17
CA ARG A 147 24.46 -26.31 27.12
C ARG A 147 24.10 -26.75 28.55
N TYR A 148 22.85 -26.62 28.97
CA TYR A 148 22.40 -26.98 30.32
C TYR A 148 21.93 -28.44 30.44
N LEU A 149 21.32 -28.99 29.38
CA LEU A 149 20.73 -30.34 29.38
C LEU A 149 21.64 -31.42 28.79
N LEU A 150 22.58 -31.08 27.90
CA LEU A 150 23.53 -32.05 27.35
C LEU A 150 24.85 -31.97 28.13
N PRO A 151 25.20 -32.98 28.94
CA PRO A 151 26.53 -33.05 29.53
C PRO A 151 27.58 -33.14 28.42
N SER A 152 28.65 -32.34 28.54
CA SER A 152 29.74 -32.33 27.57
C SER A 152 30.26 -33.74 27.32
N PRO A 153 30.56 -34.12 26.06
CA PRO A 153 31.21 -35.40 25.80
C PRO A 153 32.55 -35.41 26.52
N GLN A 154 32.79 -36.41 27.37
CA GLN A 154 34.09 -36.64 27.96
C GLN A 154 35.05 -36.93 26.80
N LEU A 155 35.97 -36.01 26.49
CA LEU A 155 37.09 -36.32 25.62
C LEU A 155 37.88 -37.44 26.31
N GLY A 156 37.74 -38.66 25.80
CA GLY A 156 38.50 -39.82 26.25
C GLY A 156 39.99 -39.50 26.18
N ASN A 157 40.65 -39.53 27.33
CA ASN A 157 42.07 -39.27 27.47
C ASN A 157 42.87 -40.28 26.63
N PRO A 158 43.56 -39.88 25.55
CA PRO A 158 44.35 -40.79 24.73
C PRO A 158 45.71 -40.96 25.40
N GLY A 159 45.78 -41.75 26.48
CA GLY A 159 47.01 -41.77 27.25
C GLY A 159 47.06 -42.75 28.41
N SER A 160 46.76 -44.03 28.19
CA SER A 160 47.32 -45.08 29.04
C SER A 160 47.36 -46.43 28.34
N LYS A 161 48.46 -46.70 27.65
CA LYS A 161 49.10 -48.01 27.49
C LYS A 161 50.58 -47.78 27.11
N PRO A 162 51.48 -48.72 27.37
CA PRO A 162 51.27 -50.08 27.90
C PRO A 162 51.43 -50.22 29.41
#